data_AF-A0A3D0LFL2-F1
#
_entry.id   AF-A0A3D0LFL2-F1
#
_cell.length_a   1.000
_cell.length_b   1.000
_cell.length_c   1.000
_cell.angle_alpha   90.00
_cell.angle_beta   90.00
_cell.angle_gamma   90.00
#
_symmetry.space_group_name_H-M   'P 1'
#
loop_
_entity.id
_entity.type
_entity.pdbx_description
1 polymer ?
#
loop_
_entity_poly.entity_id
_entity_poly.type
_entity_poly.pdbx_seq_one_letter_code
_entity_poly.pdbx_strand_id
1 'polypeptide(L)'
;MAACGSSKTEEADSGKQSGETVSTTAEITAGSTENTDTEGSDSDSSTSSGTSEGSGISASTEAVTATVEANENGLLDASELFSERDLTQTADTSEAKEITLSDGQDVSISEAGVYVISGTASETTITVDAADDAKIQIVLNGVSITNKDFPCIYVKSADKVFLTTVGDNSLTVSGSFTTDGDTKTDAVIFSKDDITLNGTGTLTITSSDNGISGKDDVKVTGGTITISAEDAAIEANDSIRIADGTITVTASNDALHAENDDDDTVGYIYIGGGTLKLTAADDAIHGTSIVQIDGGTIDITAAECIEGTYIQINDGTINIAASDDGINAAKKSTAYTPTIEVNGGYITVNMGQGDTDGFDANGNIYINGGTIDVTAQSPFDYDGTAEYNGGTIIVNGEETNEISNQFMGGPGGGQGRPGGGFGDGQFPGGSQKPDNFDSNNLSEDFDPDNMPNGRPSDE
;
A
#
# COMPACT_ATOMS: atom_id res chain seq x y z
N MET A 1 -24.28 1.80 -60.50
CA MET A 1 -23.88 0.71 -61.41
C MET A 1 -22.75 -0.05 -60.74
N ALA A 2 -22.80 -1.38 -60.80
CA ALA A 2 -21.87 -2.39 -60.25
C ALA A 2 -20.39 -2.11 -60.58
N ALA A 3 -19.34 -2.68 -59.98
CA ALA A 3 -19.11 -3.96 -59.27
C ALA A 3 -17.80 -3.78 -58.43
N CYS A 4 -17.64 -4.30 -57.20
CA CYS A 4 -17.32 -5.68 -56.76
C CYS A 4 -15.95 -6.23 -57.25
N GLY A 5 -15.13 -6.75 -56.32
CA GLY A 5 -14.10 -7.73 -56.65
C GLY A 5 -12.91 -7.86 -55.69
N SER A 6 -13.15 -8.28 -54.45
CA SER A 6 -12.16 -8.64 -53.44
C SER A 6 -11.46 -9.97 -53.75
N SER A 7 -10.18 -10.07 -53.41
CA SER A 7 -9.30 -11.24 -53.50
C SER A 7 -9.46 -12.21 -52.33
N LYS A 8 -9.48 -13.53 -52.59
CA LYS A 8 -9.02 -14.60 -51.68
C LYS A 8 -8.86 -15.94 -52.41
N THR A 9 -7.70 -16.57 -52.23
CA THR A 9 -7.42 -18.03 -52.28
C THR A 9 -5.98 -18.18 -51.77
N GLU A 10 -5.75 -18.56 -50.52
CA GLU A 10 -5.58 -19.95 -50.03
C GLU A 10 -4.63 -20.81 -50.87
N GLU A 11 -3.48 -21.15 -50.28
CA GLU A 11 -2.88 -22.48 -50.44
C GLU A 11 -2.07 -22.82 -49.18
N ALA A 12 -2.31 -24.03 -48.67
CA ALA A 12 -1.54 -24.66 -47.60
C ALA A 12 -0.85 -25.91 -48.16
N ASP A 13 0.34 -26.18 -47.61
CA ASP A 13 0.80 -27.48 -47.11
C ASP A 13 2.13 -28.06 -47.65
N SER A 14 2.91 -28.45 -46.65
CA SER A 14 3.87 -29.57 -46.56
C SER A 14 5.30 -29.44 -47.09
N GLY A 15 6.24 -29.70 -46.17
CA GLY A 15 7.64 -29.99 -46.50
C GLY A 15 8.57 -30.02 -45.28
N LYS A 16 8.61 -31.15 -44.57
CA LYS A 16 9.43 -31.43 -43.37
C LYS A 16 10.80 -32.03 -43.77
N GLN A 17 11.92 -31.53 -43.23
CA GLN A 17 13.15 -32.26 -42.80
C GLN A 17 14.25 -31.25 -42.39
N SER A 18 14.70 -31.23 -41.13
CA SER A 18 15.80 -32.01 -40.54
C SER A 18 17.13 -31.22 -40.48
N GLY A 19 17.63 -31.01 -39.25
CA GLY A 19 19.07 -31.14 -38.98
C GLY A 19 19.80 -29.93 -38.39
N GLU A 20 20.23 -30.12 -37.15
CA GLU A 20 21.57 -29.80 -36.62
C GLU A 20 21.78 -28.50 -35.79
N THR A 21 21.88 -28.75 -34.49
CA THR A 21 22.44 -27.92 -33.42
C THR A 21 23.92 -27.62 -33.61
N VAL A 22 24.34 -26.37 -33.35
CA VAL A 22 25.73 -26.05 -32.97
C VAL A 22 25.71 -25.09 -31.77
N SER A 23 26.31 -25.57 -30.69
CA SER A 23 26.66 -24.86 -29.46
C SER A 23 27.96 -24.08 -29.67
N THR A 24 28.02 -22.84 -29.16
CA THR A 24 29.30 -22.18 -28.84
C THR A 24 29.18 -21.40 -27.55
N THR A 25 29.82 -21.96 -26.52
CA THR A 25 30.24 -21.36 -25.25
C THR A 25 31.31 -20.29 -25.49
N ALA A 26 31.27 -19.19 -24.75
CA ALA A 26 32.42 -18.31 -24.53
C ALA A 26 32.52 -17.93 -23.05
N GLU A 27 33.63 -18.32 -22.44
CA GLU A 27 34.05 -18.11 -21.06
C GLU A 27 34.37 -16.63 -20.78
N ILE A 28 33.97 -16.12 -19.60
CA ILE A 28 34.51 -14.89 -19.03
C ILE A 28 35.50 -15.28 -17.94
N THR A 29 36.77 -14.93 -18.18
CA THR A 29 37.90 -15.16 -17.26
C THR A 29 37.97 -14.05 -16.22
N ALA A 30 38.06 -14.44 -14.94
CA ALA A 30 38.36 -13.58 -13.82
C ALA A 30 39.86 -13.20 -13.78
N GLY A 31 40.16 -11.98 -13.36
CA GLY A 31 41.51 -11.50 -13.06
C GLY A 31 41.46 -10.34 -12.07
N SER A 32 41.78 -10.62 -10.81
CA SER A 32 41.97 -9.67 -9.71
C SER A 32 43.45 -9.24 -9.61
N THR A 33 43.74 -7.96 -9.32
CA THR A 33 44.41 -7.48 -8.08
C THR A 33 45.01 -6.07 -8.22
N GLU A 34 44.62 -5.18 -7.28
CA GLU A 34 45.37 -4.14 -6.52
C GLU A 34 46.31 -3.16 -7.27
N ASN A 35 46.42 -1.84 -6.96
CA ASN A 35 46.71 -1.26 -5.65
C ASN A 35 46.71 0.31 -5.66
N THR A 36 46.63 0.89 -4.45
CA THR A 36 47.12 2.19 -3.92
C THR A 36 46.41 3.53 -4.14
N ASP A 37 45.98 4.07 -2.98
CA ASP A 37 45.79 5.47 -2.58
C ASP A 37 46.93 6.44 -2.96
N THR A 38 46.61 7.73 -3.11
CA THR A 38 47.38 8.87 -2.53
C THR A 38 46.54 10.17 -2.56
N GLU A 39 46.41 10.81 -1.38
CA GLU A 39 45.89 12.16 -1.15
C GLU A 39 46.81 13.27 -1.72
N GLY A 40 46.24 14.44 -2.06
CA GLY A 40 47.04 15.63 -2.39
C GLY A 40 46.23 16.91 -2.62
N SER A 41 46.16 17.72 -1.55
CA SER A 41 45.75 19.14 -1.44
C SER A 41 46.28 20.05 -2.58
N ASP A 42 45.50 21.02 -3.07
CA ASP A 42 45.51 22.43 -2.61
C ASP A 42 44.73 23.39 -3.55
N SER A 43 44.28 24.47 -2.93
CA SER A 43 43.63 25.71 -3.38
C SER A 43 43.99 26.30 -4.76
N ASP A 44 43.02 26.95 -5.43
CA ASP A 44 42.98 28.43 -5.55
C ASP A 44 41.65 28.92 -6.18
N SER A 45 41.19 30.06 -5.69
CA SER A 45 40.00 30.76 -6.16
C SER A 45 40.30 31.54 -7.44
N SER A 46 39.34 31.65 -8.35
CA SER A 46 39.19 32.88 -9.13
C SER A 46 37.78 33.07 -9.66
N THR A 47 37.20 34.16 -9.20
CA THR A 47 35.97 34.79 -9.68
C THR A 47 36.13 35.22 -11.14
N SER A 48 35.16 34.85 -11.99
CA SER A 48 35.00 35.41 -13.32
C SER A 48 33.52 35.65 -13.60
N SER A 49 33.11 36.89 -13.38
CA SER A 49 31.88 37.49 -13.88
C SER A 49 31.85 37.47 -15.41
N GLY A 50 30.82 36.83 -15.98
CA GLY A 50 30.50 36.88 -17.40
C GLY A 50 28.99 37.00 -17.60
N THR A 51 28.53 38.23 -17.85
CA THR A 51 27.17 38.54 -18.28
C THR A 51 27.01 38.15 -19.74
N SER A 52 25.98 37.37 -20.10
CA SER A 52 25.42 37.35 -21.46
C SER A 52 24.03 36.72 -21.48
N GLU A 53 23.04 37.59 -21.73
CA GLU A 53 21.93 37.46 -22.67
C GLU A 53 21.13 36.15 -22.76
N GLY A 54 19.82 36.31 -22.57
CA GLY A 54 18.81 35.27 -22.69
C GLY A 54 18.78 34.61 -24.07
N SER A 55 18.79 33.28 -24.03
CA SER A 55 18.27 32.45 -25.09
C SER A 55 17.01 31.81 -24.55
N GLY A 56 15.85 32.32 -24.98
CA GLY A 56 14.56 31.70 -24.73
C GLY A 56 14.52 30.34 -25.42
N ILE A 57 14.96 29.31 -24.70
CA ILE A 57 14.71 27.92 -25.03
C ILE A 57 13.43 27.58 -24.28
N SER A 58 12.31 27.66 -24.98
CA SER A 58 11.09 27.00 -24.55
C SER A 58 11.36 25.50 -24.73
N ALA A 59 11.98 24.90 -23.71
CA ALA A 59 11.96 23.46 -23.55
C ALA A 59 10.51 23.12 -23.23
N SER A 60 9.81 22.51 -24.17
CA SER A 60 8.61 21.75 -23.83
C SER A 60 9.11 20.59 -22.97
N THR A 61 9.05 20.73 -21.65
CA THR A 61 9.23 19.61 -20.74
C THR A 61 8.16 18.60 -21.11
N GLU A 62 8.56 17.46 -21.70
CA GLU A 62 7.62 16.35 -21.90
C GLU A 62 7.01 16.01 -20.53
N ALA A 63 5.69 15.84 -20.50
CA ALA A 63 4.99 15.50 -19.28
C ALA A 63 5.55 14.17 -18.75
N VAL A 64 5.99 14.17 -17.49
CA VAL A 64 6.37 12.94 -16.81
C VAL A 64 5.10 12.15 -16.51
N THR A 65 5.05 10.88 -16.88
CA THR A 65 3.90 9.98 -16.65
C THR A 65 4.35 8.74 -15.91
N ALA A 66 3.59 8.32 -14.91
CA ALA A 66 3.76 7.01 -14.29
C ALA A 66 3.32 5.91 -15.26
N THR A 67 3.91 4.72 -15.11
CA THR A 67 3.58 3.54 -15.91
C THR A 67 2.88 2.51 -15.04
N VAL A 68 1.78 1.97 -15.53
CA VAL A 68 1.07 0.85 -14.92
C VAL A 68 0.99 -0.25 -15.96
N GLU A 69 1.46 -1.44 -15.61
CA GLU A 69 1.41 -2.60 -16.48
C GLU A 69 0.27 -3.49 -16.04
N ALA A 70 -0.62 -3.86 -16.96
CA ALA A 70 -1.72 -4.77 -16.65
C ALA A 70 -1.18 -6.20 -16.48
N ASN A 71 -1.63 -6.87 -15.42
CA ASN A 71 -1.43 -8.30 -15.26
C ASN A 71 -2.62 -9.08 -15.81
N GLU A 72 -2.40 -9.93 -16.82
CA GLU A 72 -3.48 -10.75 -17.42
C GLU A 72 -4.15 -11.72 -16.43
N ASN A 73 -3.49 -12.02 -15.31
CA ASN A 73 -4.02 -12.87 -14.23
C ASN A 73 -4.55 -12.06 -13.02
N GLY A 74 -4.53 -10.73 -13.10
CA GLY A 74 -5.04 -9.84 -12.05
C GLY A 74 -6.54 -9.99 -11.84
N LEU A 75 -7.01 -10.02 -10.59
CA LEU A 75 -8.44 -9.90 -10.29
C LEU A 75 -8.97 -8.52 -10.70
N LEU A 76 -8.16 -7.49 -10.46
CA LEU A 76 -8.36 -6.11 -10.85
C LEU A 76 -7.60 -5.84 -12.16
N ASP A 77 -8.31 -5.36 -13.17
CA ASP A 77 -7.71 -4.97 -14.45
C ASP A 77 -7.08 -3.58 -14.34
N ALA A 78 -5.76 -3.55 -14.17
CA ALA A 78 -5.00 -2.31 -14.00
C ALA A 78 -5.20 -1.29 -15.14
N SER A 79 -5.57 -1.75 -16.34
CA SER A 79 -5.82 -0.85 -17.49
C SER A 79 -7.08 0.02 -17.33
N GLU A 80 -7.97 -0.34 -16.42
CA GLU A 80 -9.20 0.40 -16.11
C GLU A 80 -9.10 1.16 -14.78
N LEU A 81 -8.02 0.99 -14.01
CA LEU A 81 -7.88 1.58 -12.67
C LEU A 81 -7.45 3.05 -12.69
N PHE A 82 -6.72 3.48 -13.71
CA PHE A 82 -6.14 4.82 -13.81
C PHE A 82 -6.45 5.49 -15.16
N SER A 83 -6.84 6.76 -15.12
CA SER A 83 -6.92 7.58 -16.32
C SER A 83 -5.54 8.08 -16.76
N GLU A 84 -5.39 8.48 -18.02
CA GLU A 84 -4.16 9.16 -18.50
C GLU A 84 -3.83 10.41 -17.67
N ARG A 85 -4.87 11.12 -17.19
CA ARG A 85 -4.67 12.28 -16.33
C ARG A 85 -4.21 11.85 -14.94
N ASP A 86 -4.72 10.76 -14.38
CA ASP A 86 -4.28 10.28 -13.06
C ASP A 86 -2.76 10.11 -13.06
N LEU A 87 -2.24 9.41 -14.08
CA LEU A 87 -0.83 9.06 -14.25
C LEU A 87 0.10 10.22 -14.64
N THR A 88 -0.44 11.36 -15.10
CA THR A 88 0.37 12.50 -15.50
C THR A 88 0.89 13.27 -14.28
N GLN A 89 2.21 13.31 -14.09
CA GLN A 89 2.88 13.85 -12.90
C GLN A 89 3.12 15.36 -12.94
N THR A 90 2.70 16.04 -14.01
CA THR A 90 2.90 17.49 -14.17
C THR A 90 1.57 18.18 -14.49
N ALA A 91 1.51 19.48 -14.20
CA ALA A 91 0.35 20.32 -14.48
C ALA A 91 0.62 21.26 -15.64
N ASP A 92 -0.36 21.47 -16.53
CA ASP A 92 -0.35 22.64 -17.41
C ASP A 92 -0.85 23.85 -16.61
N THR A 93 0.06 24.76 -16.29
CA THR A 93 -0.23 25.95 -15.49
C THR A 93 -0.44 27.21 -16.32
N SER A 94 -0.50 27.11 -17.66
CA SER A 94 -0.61 28.27 -18.55
C SER A 94 -1.87 29.11 -18.35
N GLU A 95 -2.97 28.48 -17.92
CA GLU A 95 -4.25 29.13 -17.60
C GLU A 95 -4.60 29.03 -16.10
N ALA A 96 -3.62 28.73 -15.24
CA ALA A 96 -3.88 28.51 -13.82
C ALA A 96 -4.27 29.80 -13.08
N LYS A 97 -5.17 29.64 -12.10
CA LYS A 97 -5.48 30.66 -11.10
C LYS A 97 -4.44 30.55 -9.97
N GLU A 98 -3.66 31.61 -9.79
CA GLU A 98 -2.61 31.68 -8.75
C GLU A 98 -3.18 32.16 -7.41
N ILE A 99 -2.89 31.45 -6.33
CA ILE A 99 -3.33 31.76 -4.97
C ILE A 99 -2.15 31.67 -4.00
N THR A 100 -1.95 32.72 -3.21
CA THR A 100 -0.97 32.73 -2.10
C THR A 100 -1.72 32.68 -0.78
N LEU A 101 -1.36 31.71 0.07
CA LEU A 101 -2.00 31.51 1.36
C LEU A 101 -1.66 32.63 2.35
N SER A 102 -2.53 32.82 3.34
CA SER A 102 -2.37 33.78 4.42
C SER A 102 -3.10 33.30 5.66
N ASP A 103 -2.53 33.53 6.85
CA ASP A 103 -3.12 33.09 8.11
C ASP A 103 -4.59 33.51 8.27
N GLY A 104 -5.43 32.58 8.75
CA GLY A 104 -6.84 32.82 9.03
C GLY A 104 -7.72 33.10 7.80
N GLN A 105 -7.23 32.82 6.58
CA GLN A 105 -7.95 33.13 5.35
C GLN A 105 -8.14 31.88 4.49
N ASP A 106 -9.31 31.27 4.62
CA ASP A 106 -9.72 30.13 3.81
C ASP A 106 -9.73 30.45 2.30
N VAL A 107 -9.45 29.41 1.51
CA VAL A 107 -9.51 29.43 0.05
C VAL A 107 -10.73 28.63 -0.38
N SER A 108 -11.62 29.23 -1.17
CA SER A 108 -12.78 28.53 -1.75
C SER A 108 -12.61 28.34 -3.26
N ILE A 109 -12.73 27.10 -3.72
CA ILE A 109 -12.68 26.71 -5.12
C ILE A 109 -14.04 26.11 -5.49
N SER A 110 -14.76 26.76 -6.40
CA SER A 110 -16.13 26.38 -6.77
C SER A 110 -16.33 26.17 -8.27
N GLU A 111 -15.25 26.15 -9.06
CA GLU A 111 -15.28 26.02 -10.51
C GLU A 111 -14.19 25.07 -10.97
N ALA A 112 -14.44 24.34 -12.05
CA ALA A 112 -13.42 23.54 -12.72
C ALA A 112 -12.23 24.40 -13.17
N GLY A 113 -11.03 23.82 -13.16
CA GLY A 113 -9.81 24.50 -13.59
C GLY A 113 -8.56 24.09 -12.83
N VAL A 114 -7.45 24.75 -13.16
CA VAL A 114 -6.14 24.56 -12.52
C VAL A 114 -5.87 25.71 -11.56
N TYR A 115 -5.47 25.37 -10.34
CA TYR A 115 -5.21 26.32 -9.25
C TYR A 115 -3.80 26.07 -8.72
N VAL A 116 -2.91 27.05 -8.87
CA VAL A 116 -1.55 26.97 -8.29
C VAL A 116 -1.58 27.66 -6.94
N ILE A 117 -1.30 26.89 -5.90
CA ILE A 117 -1.35 27.35 -4.51
C ILE A 117 0.07 27.36 -3.96
N SER A 118 0.43 28.44 -3.25
CA SER A 118 1.76 28.63 -2.67
C SER A 118 1.70 29.34 -1.32
N GLY A 119 2.78 29.21 -0.54
CA GLY A 119 2.99 29.96 0.69
C GLY A 119 2.70 29.17 1.97
N THR A 120 2.92 29.84 3.09
CA THR A 120 2.74 29.27 4.43
C THR A 120 1.58 29.98 5.13
N ALA A 121 0.70 29.22 5.76
CA ALA A 121 -0.42 29.77 6.54
C ALA A 121 -0.82 28.87 7.72
N SER A 122 -1.38 29.49 8.75
CA SER A 122 -2.05 28.79 9.85
C SER A 122 -3.55 29.09 9.86
N GLU A 123 -4.35 28.14 10.37
CA GLU A 123 -5.81 28.27 10.50
C GLU A 123 -6.45 28.67 9.15
N THR A 124 -6.13 27.91 8.10
CA THR A 124 -6.54 28.14 6.72
C THR A 124 -6.89 26.82 6.06
N THR A 125 -8.06 26.75 5.44
CA THR A 125 -8.53 25.56 4.71
C THR A 125 -8.68 25.87 3.23
N ILE A 126 -8.20 24.98 2.38
CA ILE A 126 -8.53 24.97 0.95
C ILE A 126 -9.77 24.10 0.78
N THR A 127 -10.92 24.73 0.53
CA THR A 127 -12.21 24.06 0.35
C THR A 127 -12.59 23.98 -1.13
N VAL A 128 -12.89 22.78 -1.61
CA VAL A 128 -13.51 22.55 -2.92
C VAL A 128 -14.99 22.27 -2.73
N ASP A 129 -15.85 23.11 -3.32
CA ASP A 129 -17.31 22.98 -3.31
C ASP A 129 -17.82 23.43 -4.68
N ALA A 130 -17.72 22.51 -5.65
CA ALA A 130 -17.97 22.77 -7.06
C ALA A 130 -19.17 21.95 -7.56
N ALA A 131 -19.44 21.99 -8.86
CA ALA A 131 -20.46 21.11 -9.44
C ALA A 131 -19.96 19.65 -9.49
N ASP A 132 -20.88 18.68 -9.41
CA ASP A 132 -20.57 17.25 -9.46
C ASP A 132 -19.92 16.79 -10.78
N ASP A 133 -19.90 17.63 -11.82
CA ASP A 133 -19.19 17.37 -13.09
C ASP A 133 -17.87 18.16 -13.23
N ALA A 134 -17.48 18.90 -12.19
CA ALA A 134 -16.29 19.75 -12.19
C ALA A 134 -15.02 18.94 -11.92
N LYS A 135 -14.05 19.03 -12.84
CA LYS A 135 -12.69 18.52 -12.64
C LYS A 135 -11.78 19.64 -12.19
N ILE A 136 -11.13 19.45 -11.05
CA ILE A 136 -10.28 20.47 -10.42
C ILE A 136 -8.89 19.92 -10.24
N GLN A 137 -7.88 20.72 -10.60
CA GLN A 137 -6.49 20.40 -10.31
C GLN A 137 -5.91 21.48 -9.40
N ILE A 138 -5.48 21.06 -8.21
CA ILE A 138 -4.76 21.90 -7.25
C ILE A 138 -3.28 21.54 -7.34
N VAL A 139 -2.46 22.50 -7.75
CA VAL A 139 -1.01 22.38 -7.79
C VAL A 139 -0.45 22.95 -6.48
N LEU A 140 0.03 22.09 -5.60
CA LEU A 140 0.69 22.49 -4.36
C LEU A 140 2.16 22.83 -4.69
N ASN A 141 2.50 24.11 -4.65
CA ASN A 141 3.81 24.63 -5.03
C ASN A 141 4.49 25.32 -3.84
N GLY A 142 5.10 24.53 -2.97
CA GLY A 142 5.73 25.05 -1.76
C GLY A 142 4.71 25.48 -0.70
N VAL A 143 3.65 24.70 -0.52
CA VAL A 143 2.57 24.97 0.44
C VAL A 143 2.92 24.45 1.83
N SER A 144 2.72 25.26 2.86
CA SER A 144 2.77 24.81 4.25
C SER A 144 1.55 25.29 5.03
N ILE A 145 0.69 24.36 5.48
CA ILE A 145 -0.53 24.68 6.24
C ILE A 145 -0.48 24.02 7.61
N THR A 146 -0.83 24.76 8.66
CA THR A 146 -1.06 24.21 10.01
C THR A 146 -2.43 24.65 10.53
N ASN A 147 -3.32 23.68 10.75
CA ASN A 147 -4.62 23.90 11.38
C ASN A 147 -4.68 23.21 12.74
N LYS A 148 -5.61 23.66 13.58
CA LYS A 148 -5.83 23.03 14.86
C LYS A 148 -6.86 21.91 14.80
N ASP A 149 -7.97 22.12 14.12
CA ASP A 149 -9.18 21.30 14.31
C ASP A 149 -10.02 21.13 13.03
N PHE A 150 -9.45 21.41 11.86
CA PHE A 150 -10.13 21.24 10.57
C PHE A 150 -9.13 20.88 9.47
N PRO A 151 -9.53 20.14 8.41
CA PRO A 151 -8.62 19.73 7.34
C PRO A 151 -7.86 20.91 6.72
N CYS A 152 -6.64 20.66 6.24
CA CYS A 152 -5.92 21.63 5.41
C CYS A 152 -6.53 21.72 4.01
N ILE A 153 -6.99 20.58 3.49
CA ILE A 153 -7.70 20.48 2.21
C ILE A 153 -9.00 19.71 2.46
N TYR A 154 -10.12 20.31 2.08
CA TYR A 154 -11.45 19.70 2.22
C TYR A 154 -12.21 19.75 0.90
N VAL A 155 -12.45 18.59 0.28
CA VAL A 155 -13.29 18.45 -0.90
C VAL A 155 -14.69 18.03 -0.48
N LYS A 156 -15.64 18.95 -0.66
CA LYS A 156 -17.06 18.73 -0.36
C LYS A 156 -17.84 18.13 -1.52
N SER A 157 -17.55 18.58 -2.74
CA SER A 157 -18.21 18.17 -3.98
C SER A 157 -17.34 18.57 -5.18
N ALA A 158 -17.07 17.60 -6.06
CA ALA A 158 -16.50 17.71 -7.40
C ALA A 158 -16.68 16.37 -8.15
N ASP A 159 -16.41 16.32 -9.46
CA ASP A 159 -16.29 15.03 -10.18
C ASP A 159 -14.98 14.32 -9.81
N LYS A 160 -13.88 15.09 -9.81
CA LYS A 160 -12.53 14.60 -9.51
C LYS A 160 -11.61 15.73 -9.11
N VAL A 161 -10.85 15.53 -8.05
CA VAL A 161 -9.79 16.45 -7.61
C VAL A 161 -8.42 15.82 -7.80
N PHE A 162 -7.54 16.53 -8.49
CA PHE A 162 -6.11 16.19 -8.60
C PHE A 162 -5.31 17.09 -7.65
N LEU A 163 -4.54 16.50 -6.74
CA LEU A 163 -3.51 17.18 -5.96
C LEU A 163 -2.15 16.90 -6.60
N THR A 164 -1.64 17.87 -7.35
CA THR A 164 -0.35 17.77 -8.02
C THR A 164 0.73 18.47 -7.22
N THR A 165 1.73 17.74 -6.70
CA THR A 165 2.80 18.32 -5.89
C THR A 165 3.97 18.82 -6.73
N VAL A 166 4.43 20.02 -6.40
CA VAL A 166 5.65 20.66 -6.90
C VAL A 166 6.40 21.24 -5.71
N GLY A 167 7.73 21.11 -5.69
CA GLY A 167 8.55 21.54 -4.56
C GLY A 167 8.20 20.78 -3.28
N ASP A 168 8.48 21.41 -2.12
CA ASP A 168 8.25 20.79 -0.82
C ASP A 168 6.97 21.30 -0.15
N ASN A 169 6.05 20.39 0.17
CA ASN A 169 4.75 20.72 0.75
C ASN A 169 4.57 20.05 2.12
N SER A 170 3.93 20.76 3.06
CA SER A 170 3.67 20.24 4.41
C SER A 170 2.28 20.64 4.90
N LEU A 171 1.47 19.68 5.32
CA LEU A 171 0.13 19.90 5.84
C LEU A 171 0.04 19.29 7.24
N THR A 172 -0.53 20.01 8.19
CA THR A 172 -0.57 19.58 9.59
C THR A 172 -1.89 19.92 10.24
N VAL A 173 -2.50 18.95 10.91
CA VAL A 173 -3.57 19.15 11.88
C VAL A 173 -3.12 18.50 13.19
N SER A 174 -3.19 19.26 14.28
CA SER A 174 -2.55 18.87 15.56
C SER A 174 -3.50 18.75 16.75
N GLY A 175 -4.77 19.04 16.56
CA GLY A 175 -5.81 18.93 17.58
C GLY A 175 -7.02 18.18 17.05
N SER A 176 -8.01 17.98 17.91
CA SER A 176 -9.20 17.20 17.56
C SER A 176 -9.98 17.83 16.43
N PHE A 177 -10.21 17.06 15.36
CA PHE A 177 -11.03 17.49 14.24
C PHE A 177 -12.46 17.83 14.66
N THR A 178 -12.99 18.87 14.05
CA THR A 178 -14.42 19.24 14.11
C THR A 178 -15.16 18.60 12.95
N THR A 179 -16.49 18.78 12.89
CA THR A 179 -17.33 18.23 11.83
C THR A 179 -17.91 19.33 10.95
N ASP A 180 -18.21 19.01 9.69
CA ASP A 180 -19.03 19.83 8.80
C ASP A 180 -20.42 19.21 8.64
N GLY A 181 -21.33 19.62 9.54
CA GLY A 181 -22.64 18.99 9.68
C GLY A 181 -22.49 17.54 10.15
N ASP A 182 -23.03 16.61 9.35
CA ASP A 182 -22.94 15.16 9.61
C ASP A 182 -21.63 14.55 9.07
N THR A 183 -20.81 15.35 8.36
CA THR A 183 -19.51 14.90 7.83
C THR A 183 -18.47 14.94 8.95
N LYS A 184 -17.92 13.78 9.31
CA LYS A 184 -16.70 13.71 10.11
C LYS A 184 -15.54 14.11 9.21
N THR A 185 -14.95 15.27 9.44
CA THR A 185 -13.81 15.77 8.66
C THR A 185 -12.52 15.44 9.40
N ASP A 186 -12.27 14.15 9.59
CA ASP A 186 -11.27 13.53 10.46
C ASP A 186 -9.91 13.28 9.78
N ALA A 187 -9.57 14.06 8.74
CA ALA A 187 -8.29 13.94 8.05
C ALA A 187 -7.67 15.28 7.66
N VAL A 188 -6.33 15.32 7.53
CA VAL A 188 -5.62 16.52 7.05
C VAL A 188 -6.03 16.86 5.62
N ILE A 189 -6.20 15.83 4.78
CA ILE A 189 -6.83 15.92 3.47
C ILE A 189 -8.09 15.06 3.53
N PHE A 190 -9.26 15.70 3.48
CA PHE A 190 -10.53 15.00 3.49
C PHE A 190 -11.26 15.23 2.16
N SER A 191 -11.72 14.15 1.52
CA SER A 191 -12.47 14.22 0.27
C SER A 191 -13.75 13.42 0.34
N LYS A 192 -14.87 14.04 -0.05
CA LYS A 192 -16.14 13.33 -0.27
C LYS A 192 -16.20 12.60 -1.59
N ASP A 193 -15.44 13.05 -2.58
CA ASP A 193 -15.38 12.47 -3.92
C ASP A 193 -13.97 11.95 -4.23
N ASP A 194 -13.78 11.39 -5.42
CA ASP A 194 -12.49 10.95 -5.95
C ASP A 194 -11.35 11.96 -5.79
N ILE A 195 -10.24 11.52 -5.20
CA ILE A 195 -9.00 12.29 -5.12
C ILE A 195 -7.80 11.54 -5.68
N THR A 196 -6.98 12.23 -6.46
CA THR A 196 -5.75 11.68 -7.03
C THR A 196 -4.55 12.53 -6.67
N LEU A 197 -3.58 11.92 -6.00
CA LEU A 197 -2.27 12.49 -5.70
C LEU A 197 -1.28 12.10 -6.81
N ASN A 198 -0.67 13.11 -7.40
CA ASN A 198 0.42 12.97 -8.35
C ASN A 198 1.40 14.12 -8.18
N GLY A 199 2.47 14.14 -8.95
CA GLY A 199 3.44 15.22 -8.87
C GLY A 199 4.87 14.74 -8.80
N THR A 200 5.79 15.68 -8.92
CA THR A 200 7.22 15.44 -8.77
C THR A 200 7.78 16.02 -7.48
N GLY A 201 6.92 16.64 -6.66
CA GLY A 201 7.29 17.25 -5.39
C GLY A 201 7.18 16.31 -4.19
N THR A 202 7.43 16.86 -3.01
CA THR A 202 7.22 16.19 -1.73
C THR A 202 5.93 16.65 -1.05
N LEU A 203 5.31 15.76 -0.28
CA LEU A 203 4.16 16.05 0.58
C LEU A 203 4.38 15.40 1.94
N THR A 204 4.48 16.22 3.00
CA THR A 204 4.57 15.76 4.38
C THR A 204 3.26 16.04 5.11
N ILE A 205 2.60 15.01 5.63
CA ILE A 205 1.35 15.11 6.39
C ILE A 205 1.62 14.71 7.84
N THR A 206 1.14 15.52 8.78
CA THR A 206 1.08 15.17 10.21
C THR A 206 -0.34 15.35 10.69
N SER A 207 -0.95 14.29 11.20
CA SER A 207 -2.35 14.27 11.63
C SER A 207 -2.48 13.72 13.05
N SER A 208 -3.36 14.33 13.84
CA SER A 208 -3.84 13.78 15.12
C SER A 208 -5.02 12.82 14.97
N ASP A 209 -5.30 12.39 13.74
CA ASP A 209 -6.33 11.42 13.35
C ASP A 209 -5.87 10.83 11.99
N ASN A 210 -6.77 10.62 11.02
CA ASN A 210 -6.41 10.14 9.69
C ASN A 210 -5.52 11.12 8.90
N GLY A 211 -4.59 10.60 8.09
CA GLY A 211 -3.76 11.44 7.22
C GLY A 211 -4.56 11.97 6.03
N ILE A 212 -5.09 11.04 5.23
CA ILE A 212 -5.95 11.27 4.07
C ILE A 212 -7.18 10.38 4.20
N SER A 213 -8.38 10.95 4.10
CA SER A 213 -9.63 10.17 4.04
C SER A 213 -10.41 10.54 2.78
N GLY A 214 -10.72 9.54 1.96
CA GLY A 214 -11.61 9.64 0.81
C GLY A 214 -12.90 8.86 1.06
N LYS A 215 -14.07 9.43 0.75
CA LYS A 215 -15.35 8.71 0.81
C LYS A 215 -15.70 7.95 -0.47
N ASP A 216 -14.87 8.09 -1.50
CA ASP A 216 -14.85 7.28 -2.74
C ASP A 216 -13.42 6.73 -2.96
N ASP A 217 -12.80 6.94 -4.14
CA ASP A 217 -11.45 6.48 -4.46
C ASP A 217 -10.34 7.45 -4.00
N VAL A 218 -9.27 6.90 -3.43
CA VAL A 218 -7.99 7.59 -3.24
C VAL A 218 -6.92 6.96 -4.13
N LYS A 219 -6.32 7.78 -5.00
CA LYS A 219 -5.26 7.32 -5.91
C LYS A 219 -3.94 8.02 -5.63
N VAL A 220 -2.84 7.27 -5.62
CA VAL A 220 -1.48 7.80 -5.61
C VAL A 220 -0.76 7.29 -6.85
N THR A 221 -0.27 8.19 -7.69
CA THR A 221 0.39 7.79 -8.93
C THR A 221 1.82 8.27 -9.05
N GLY A 222 2.31 8.98 -8.04
CA GLY A 222 3.70 9.42 -7.97
C GLY A 222 3.94 10.41 -6.84
N GLY A 223 5.11 11.04 -6.86
CA GLY A 223 5.58 11.96 -5.83
C GLY A 223 6.30 11.27 -4.66
N THR A 224 6.77 12.07 -3.71
CA THR A 224 7.34 11.60 -2.44
C THR A 224 6.42 12.01 -1.29
N ILE A 225 5.75 11.04 -0.67
CA ILE A 225 4.72 11.28 0.34
C ILE A 225 5.16 10.69 1.67
N THR A 226 5.16 11.52 2.71
CA THR A 226 5.44 11.10 4.09
C THR A 226 4.24 11.42 4.96
N ILE A 227 3.68 10.43 5.65
CA ILE A 227 2.51 10.61 6.53
C ILE A 227 2.82 10.09 7.93
N SER A 228 2.52 10.91 8.94
CA SER A 228 2.44 10.50 10.34
C SER A 228 1.01 10.73 10.82
N ALA A 229 0.31 9.68 11.20
CA ALA A 229 -1.09 9.71 11.62
C ALA A 229 -1.30 9.03 12.98
N GLU A 230 -2.21 9.56 13.79
CA GLU A 230 -2.63 8.96 15.06
C GLU A 230 -3.80 7.97 14.88
N ASP A 231 -4.36 7.87 13.68
CA ASP A 231 -5.25 6.78 13.24
C ASP A 231 -4.71 6.18 11.92
N ALA A 232 -5.52 6.06 10.87
CA ALA A 232 -5.09 5.52 9.59
C ALA A 232 -4.34 6.56 8.75
N ALA A 233 -3.26 6.18 8.05
CA ALA A 233 -2.53 7.17 7.25
C ALA A 233 -3.26 7.51 5.94
N ILE A 234 -3.81 6.51 5.26
CA ILE A 234 -4.71 6.69 4.11
C ILE A 234 -5.90 5.76 4.30
N GLU A 235 -7.08 6.35 4.33
CA GLU A 235 -8.38 5.68 4.39
C GLU A 235 -9.17 6.00 3.10
N ALA A 236 -9.81 5.00 2.52
CA ALA A 236 -10.75 5.19 1.42
C ALA A 236 -11.96 4.26 1.57
N ASN A 237 -13.16 4.72 1.23
CA ASN A 237 -14.30 3.81 1.26
C ASN A 237 -14.24 2.78 0.13
N ASP A 238 -14.03 3.24 -1.11
CA ASP A 238 -14.19 2.38 -2.28
C ASP A 238 -12.87 1.72 -2.69
N SER A 239 -11.78 2.50 -2.79
CA SER A 239 -10.46 1.92 -3.03
C SER A 239 -9.28 2.84 -2.74
N ILE A 240 -8.15 2.21 -2.43
CA ILE A 240 -6.82 2.83 -2.50
C ILE A 240 -6.07 2.25 -3.69
N ARG A 241 -5.59 3.10 -4.61
CA ARG A 241 -4.86 2.66 -5.80
C ARG A 241 -3.53 3.35 -5.92
N ILE A 242 -2.45 2.58 -5.85
CA ILE A 242 -1.07 3.07 -5.92
C ILE A 242 -0.47 2.59 -7.24
N ALA A 243 -0.26 3.50 -8.19
CA ALA A 243 0.45 3.18 -9.42
C ALA A 243 1.97 3.22 -9.24
N ASP A 244 2.47 4.27 -8.58
CA ASP A 244 3.90 4.51 -8.33
C ASP A 244 4.06 5.57 -7.22
N GLY A 245 5.29 5.85 -6.80
CA GLY A 245 5.66 6.86 -5.82
C GLY A 245 6.67 6.38 -4.79
N THR A 246 7.17 7.30 -3.96
CA THR A 246 7.92 6.96 -2.74
C THR A 246 7.07 7.34 -1.54
N ILE A 247 6.52 6.34 -0.85
CA ILE A 247 5.53 6.52 0.20
C ILE A 247 6.12 6.02 1.52
N THR A 248 6.18 6.87 2.54
CA THR A 248 6.62 6.51 3.89
C THR A 248 5.53 6.85 4.89
N VAL A 249 5.08 5.86 5.64
CA VAL A 249 3.96 5.99 6.58
C VAL A 249 4.36 5.55 7.98
N THR A 250 3.89 6.28 8.97
CA THR A 250 3.74 5.81 10.35
C THR A 250 2.32 6.08 10.80
N ALA A 251 1.57 5.03 11.13
CA ALA A 251 0.20 5.08 11.59
C ALA A 251 0.09 4.43 12.98
N SER A 252 -0.81 4.93 13.83
CA SER A 252 -1.13 4.31 15.12
C SER A 252 -2.30 3.34 15.03
N ASN A 253 -2.90 3.23 13.85
CA ASN A 253 -3.81 2.17 13.43
C ASN A 253 -3.25 1.62 12.10
N ASP A 254 -4.03 1.65 11.01
CA ASP A 254 -3.62 1.12 9.71
C ASP A 254 -2.79 2.09 8.87
N ALA A 255 -1.83 1.60 8.11
CA ALA A 255 -1.14 2.46 7.14
C ALA A 255 -2.02 2.73 5.91
N LEU A 256 -2.60 1.69 5.30
CA LEU A 256 -3.56 1.82 4.21
C LEU A 256 -4.82 1.03 4.55
N HIS A 257 -5.98 1.68 4.60
CA HIS A 257 -7.25 1.05 4.95
C HIS A 257 -8.33 1.34 3.91
N ALA A 258 -8.94 0.29 3.33
CA ALA A 258 -10.05 0.41 2.40
C ALA A 258 -11.26 -0.43 2.83
N GLU A 259 -12.36 0.24 3.15
CA GLU A 259 -13.58 -0.34 3.71
C GLU A 259 -14.82 0.48 3.35
N ASN A 260 -15.87 -0.19 2.85
CA ASN A 260 -17.18 0.42 2.69
C ASN A 260 -18.22 -0.35 3.51
N ASP A 261 -18.67 0.27 4.61
CA ASP A 261 -19.69 -0.27 5.52
C ASP A 261 -21.01 -0.68 4.83
N ASP A 262 -21.35 -0.03 3.72
CA ASP A 262 -22.62 -0.23 3.02
C ASP A 262 -22.50 -1.24 1.85
N ASP A 263 -21.30 -1.45 1.31
CA ASP A 263 -21.02 -2.33 0.17
C ASP A 263 -19.68 -3.07 0.33
N ASP A 264 -19.74 -4.29 0.86
CA ASP A 264 -18.58 -5.15 1.06
C ASP A 264 -17.95 -5.69 -0.24
N THR A 265 -18.47 -5.33 -1.41
CA THR A 265 -17.90 -5.72 -2.71
C THR A 265 -16.84 -4.74 -3.21
N VAL A 266 -16.75 -3.55 -2.61
CA VAL A 266 -15.67 -2.56 -2.80
C VAL A 266 -14.75 -2.55 -1.57
N GLY A 267 -14.02 -1.47 -1.31
CA GLY A 267 -12.99 -1.44 -0.26
C GLY A 267 -11.79 -2.29 -0.64
N TYR A 268 -11.19 -2.04 -1.82
CA TYR A 268 -10.02 -2.78 -2.28
C TYR A 268 -8.76 -1.91 -2.30
N ILE A 269 -7.61 -2.57 -2.21
CA ILE A 269 -6.29 -1.95 -2.38
C ILE A 269 -5.60 -2.54 -3.60
N TYR A 270 -5.12 -1.66 -4.48
CA TYR A 270 -4.28 -2.01 -5.62
C TYR A 270 -2.91 -1.34 -5.51
N ILE A 271 -1.85 -2.12 -5.70
CA ILE A 271 -0.46 -1.63 -5.76
C ILE A 271 0.20 -2.14 -7.04
N GLY A 272 0.37 -1.24 -8.01
CA GLY A 272 1.07 -1.52 -9.27
C GLY A 272 2.58 -1.35 -9.19
N GLY A 273 3.08 -0.57 -8.23
CA GLY A 273 4.49 -0.20 -8.16
C GLY A 273 4.83 0.76 -7.03
N GLY A 274 6.00 1.40 -7.14
CA GLY A 274 6.53 2.34 -6.15
C GLY A 274 7.47 1.74 -5.11
N THR A 275 7.96 2.59 -4.23
CA THR A 275 8.71 2.25 -3.01
C THR A 275 7.90 2.63 -1.80
N LEU A 276 7.37 1.64 -1.08
CA LEU A 276 6.46 1.82 0.04
C LEU A 276 7.17 1.36 1.31
N LYS A 277 7.23 2.22 2.31
CA LYS A 277 7.67 1.89 3.65
C LYS A 277 6.57 2.20 4.64
N LEU A 278 5.87 1.17 5.12
CA LEU A 278 4.68 1.33 5.94
C LEU A 278 4.93 0.77 7.33
N THR A 279 4.71 1.59 8.36
CA THR A 279 4.71 1.15 9.75
C THR A 279 3.35 1.48 10.35
N ALA A 280 2.67 0.47 10.85
CA ALA A 280 1.33 0.55 11.41
C ALA A 280 1.30 -0.15 12.78
N ALA A 281 0.29 0.13 13.59
CA ALA A 281 0.10 -0.58 14.85
C ALA A 281 -0.83 -1.79 14.69
N ASP A 282 -1.83 -1.68 13.81
CA ASP A 282 -2.75 -2.77 13.46
C ASP A 282 -2.32 -3.35 12.11
N ASP A 283 -2.80 -2.82 10.98
CA ASP A 283 -2.48 -3.36 9.65
C ASP A 283 -1.63 -2.43 8.79
N ALA A 284 -0.59 -2.97 8.11
CA ALA A 284 0.11 -2.14 7.12
C ALA A 284 -0.74 -1.93 5.86
N ILE A 285 -1.47 -2.96 5.40
CA ILE A 285 -2.32 -2.91 4.21
C ILE A 285 -3.60 -3.70 4.50
N HIS A 286 -4.72 -3.01 4.65
CA HIS A 286 -6.04 -3.59 4.89
C HIS A 286 -6.99 -3.27 3.75
N GLY A 287 -7.39 -4.28 2.97
CA GLY A 287 -8.47 -4.16 1.98
C GLY A 287 -9.61 -5.11 2.29
N THR A 288 -10.82 -4.60 2.53
CA THR A 288 -12.01 -5.42 2.83
C THR A 288 -12.23 -6.52 1.79
N SER A 289 -12.25 -6.17 0.50
CA SER A 289 -12.54 -7.12 -0.57
C SER A 289 -11.28 -7.75 -1.16
N ILE A 290 -10.42 -6.96 -1.80
CA ILE A 290 -9.22 -7.41 -2.49
C ILE A 290 -8.02 -6.58 -2.04
N VAL A 291 -6.88 -7.24 -1.83
CA VAL A 291 -5.56 -6.62 -1.90
C VAL A 291 -4.81 -7.24 -3.09
N GLN A 292 -4.53 -6.45 -4.13
CA GLN A 292 -3.75 -6.89 -5.29
C GLN A 292 -2.44 -6.13 -5.39
N ILE A 293 -1.33 -6.87 -5.44
CA ILE A 293 0.03 -6.33 -5.58
C ILE A 293 0.63 -6.85 -6.88
N ASP A 294 0.75 -5.97 -7.87
CA ASP A 294 1.34 -6.25 -9.18
C ASP A 294 2.82 -5.86 -9.27
N GLY A 295 3.36 -5.18 -8.26
CA GLY A 295 4.78 -4.78 -8.24
C GLY A 295 5.16 -3.85 -7.10
N GLY A 296 6.38 -3.33 -7.17
CA GLY A 296 6.93 -2.38 -6.20
C GLY A 296 8.01 -2.96 -5.27
N THR A 297 8.60 -2.09 -4.46
CA THR A 297 9.44 -2.45 -3.31
C THR A 297 8.70 -2.03 -2.05
N ILE A 298 8.27 -3.01 -1.25
CA ILE A 298 7.31 -2.83 -0.17
C ILE A 298 7.97 -3.34 1.13
N ASP A 299 8.28 -2.44 2.04
CA ASP A 299 8.81 -2.73 3.37
C ASP A 299 7.73 -2.43 4.42
N ILE A 300 7.17 -3.45 5.06
CA ILE A 300 6.04 -3.29 5.98
C ILE A 300 6.30 -3.89 7.36
N THR A 301 5.82 -3.19 8.38
CA THR A 301 5.91 -3.60 9.79
C THR A 301 4.64 -3.22 10.53
N ALA A 302 3.95 -4.19 11.10
CA ALA A 302 2.62 -4.03 11.70
C ALA A 302 2.26 -5.22 12.61
N ALA A 303 1.07 -5.23 13.22
CA ALA A 303 0.57 -6.42 13.91
C ALA A 303 0.28 -7.49 12.86
N GLU A 304 -0.73 -7.27 12.02
CA GLU A 304 -0.86 -7.97 10.75
C GLU A 304 -0.29 -7.11 9.62
N CYS A 305 0.40 -7.69 8.64
CA CYS A 305 0.99 -6.86 7.59
C CYS A 305 0.06 -6.65 6.38
N ILE A 306 -0.53 -7.72 5.84
CA ILE A 306 -1.46 -7.62 4.71
C ILE A 306 -2.75 -8.37 5.08
N GLU A 307 -3.86 -7.65 5.21
CA GLU A 307 -5.18 -8.23 5.48
C GLU A 307 -6.15 -7.98 4.32
N GLY A 308 -6.94 -9.00 3.96
CA GLY A 308 -8.11 -8.83 3.11
C GLY A 308 -8.86 -10.11 2.83
N THR A 309 -9.99 -10.05 2.13
CA THR A 309 -10.71 -11.30 1.78
C THR A 309 -10.02 -12.06 0.65
N TYR A 310 -9.49 -11.37 -0.35
CA TYR A 310 -8.69 -11.99 -1.39
C TYR A 310 -7.38 -11.23 -1.53
N ILE A 311 -6.28 -11.88 -1.22
CA ILE A 311 -4.93 -11.31 -1.35
C ILE A 311 -4.27 -11.94 -2.57
N GLN A 312 -3.98 -11.14 -3.59
CA GLN A 312 -3.29 -11.58 -4.80
C GLN A 312 -1.94 -10.87 -4.93
N ILE A 313 -0.85 -11.63 -4.91
CA ILE A 313 0.51 -11.12 -5.10
C ILE A 313 1.05 -11.64 -6.42
N ASN A 314 1.08 -10.75 -7.41
CA ASN A 314 1.48 -11.04 -8.77
C ASN A 314 2.97 -10.79 -9.03
N ASP A 315 3.54 -9.76 -8.42
CA ASP A 315 4.98 -9.48 -8.45
C ASP A 315 5.38 -8.54 -7.30
N GLY A 316 6.65 -8.13 -7.25
CA GLY A 316 7.18 -7.15 -6.30
C GLY A 316 8.30 -7.72 -5.42
N THR A 317 8.97 -6.84 -4.68
CA THR A 317 9.88 -7.21 -3.59
C THR A 317 9.23 -6.77 -2.29
N ILE A 318 8.75 -7.72 -1.50
CA ILE A 318 7.92 -7.48 -0.32
C ILE A 318 8.64 -8.01 0.91
N ASN A 319 8.94 -7.14 1.87
CA ASN A 319 9.58 -7.49 3.13
C ASN A 319 8.59 -7.22 4.28
N ILE A 320 8.25 -8.28 5.01
CA ILE A 320 7.25 -8.29 6.07
C ILE A 320 7.93 -8.55 7.41
N ALA A 321 7.58 -7.73 8.39
CA ALA A 321 7.87 -7.95 9.80
C ALA A 321 6.57 -7.79 10.61
N ALA A 322 5.94 -8.91 10.96
CA ALA A 322 4.65 -8.94 11.63
C ALA A 322 4.76 -9.46 13.07
N SER A 323 3.89 -8.98 13.97
CA SER A 323 3.80 -9.51 15.34
C SER A 323 2.58 -10.38 15.61
N ASP A 324 1.60 -10.36 14.72
CA ASP A 324 0.49 -11.30 14.61
C ASP A 324 0.66 -12.09 13.31
N ASP A 325 -0.12 -11.86 12.25
CA ASP A 325 0.01 -12.57 10.97
C ASP A 325 0.76 -11.77 9.89
N GLY A 326 1.59 -12.47 9.11
CA GLY A 326 2.32 -11.84 8.01
C GLY A 326 1.36 -11.42 6.90
N ILE A 327 0.54 -12.35 6.45
CA ILE A 327 -0.47 -12.16 5.42
C ILE A 327 -1.71 -12.93 5.86
N ASN A 328 -2.82 -12.23 6.09
CA ASN A 328 -4.06 -12.77 6.63
C ASN A 328 -5.22 -12.64 5.63
N ALA A 329 -5.71 -13.77 5.12
CA ALA A 329 -6.94 -13.82 4.37
C ALA A 329 -8.13 -14.23 5.27
N ALA A 330 -8.96 -13.26 5.63
CA ALA A 330 -10.13 -13.44 6.48
C ALA A 330 -11.45 -13.07 5.78
N LYS A 331 -12.58 -13.59 6.26
CA LYS A 331 -13.90 -13.34 5.65
C LYS A 331 -14.44 -11.95 6.01
N LYS A 332 -13.99 -10.90 5.33
CA LYS A 332 -14.48 -9.52 5.48
C LYS A 332 -15.55 -9.16 4.44
N SER A 333 -15.41 -9.69 3.23
CA SER A 333 -16.33 -9.52 2.09
C SER A 333 -17.07 -10.80 1.78
N THR A 334 -18.36 -10.69 1.46
CA THR A 334 -19.18 -11.80 0.98
C THR A 334 -18.88 -12.18 -0.47
N ALA A 335 -18.25 -11.31 -1.26
CA ALA A 335 -17.99 -11.50 -2.69
C ALA A 335 -16.94 -12.58 -2.99
N TYR A 336 -15.99 -12.80 -2.07
CA TYR A 336 -14.85 -13.70 -2.28
C TYR A 336 -14.76 -14.77 -1.19
N THR A 337 -14.14 -15.90 -1.51
CA THR A 337 -13.68 -16.85 -0.50
C THR A 337 -12.33 -16.38 0.01
N PRO A 338 -12.07 -16.37 1.34
CA PRO A 338 -10.76 -16.08 1.91
C PRO A 338 -9.66 -16.83 1.15
N THR A 339 -8.76 -16.09 0.50
CA THR A 339 -7.73 -16.69 -0.36
C THR A 339 -6.47 -15.85 -0.35
N ILE A 340 -5.32 -16.51 -0.17
CA ILE A 340 -4.01 -15.97 -0.54
C ILE A 340 -3.56 -16.64 -1.83
N GLU A 341 -3.31 -15.86 -2.87
CA GLU A 341 -2.76 -16.33 -4.14
C GLU A 341 -1.44 -15.61 -4.45
N VAL A 342 -0.35 -16.37 -4.56
CA VAL A 342 0.98 -15.87 -4.93
C VAL A 342 1.35 -16.36 -6.33
N ASN A 343 1.34 -15.46 -7.30
CA ASN A 343 1.69 -15.73 -8.69
C ASN A 343 3.16 -15.40 -9.01
N GLY A 344 3.81 -14.53 -8.23
CA GLY A 344 5.17 -14.06 -8.49
C GLY A 344 5.79 -13.27 -7.34
N GLY A 345 6.87 -12.54 -7.65
CA GLY A 345 7.57 -11.68 -6.69
C GLY A 345 8.61 -12.38 -5.81
N TYR A 346 9.25 -11.58 -4.95
CA TYR A 346 10.16 -11.99 -3.89
C TYR A 346 9.58 -11.52 -2.55
N ILE A 347 9.08 -12.45 -1.76
CA ILE A 347 8.35 -12.19 -0.52
C ILE A 347 9.18 -12.74 0.64
N THR A 348 9.60 -11.87 1.54
CA THR A 348 10.29 -12.24 2.77
C THR A 348 9.38 -11.96 3.96
N VAL A 349 9.10 -12.97 4.78
CA VAL A 349 8.24 -12.84 5.97
C VAL A 349 9.03 -13.20 7.22
N ASN A 350 9.16 -12.26 8.13
CA ASN A 350 9.77 -12.47 9.43
C ASN A 350 8.72 -12.30 10.53
N MET A 351 8.38 -13.41 11.18
CA MET A 351 7.36 -13.41 12.22
C MET A 351 7.96 -13.12 13.59
N GLY A 352 7.17 -12.40 14.40
CA GLY A 352 7.36 -12.28 15.83
C GLY A 352 7.32 -13.62 16.56
N GLN A 353 7.42 -13.58 17.88
CA GLN A 353 7.19 -14.76 18.71
C GLN A 353 5.73 -14.78 19.13
N GLY A 354 5.09 -15.94 19.08
CA GLY A 354 3.70 -16.05 19.49
C GLY A 354 2.96 -17.17 18.78
N ASP A 355 1.64 -17.12 18.90
CA ASP A 355 0.73 -17.80 17.98
C ASP A 355 0.58 -16.82 16.81
N THR A 356 1.29 -17.09 15.72
CA THR A 356 1.48 -16.15 14.60
C THR A 356 1.76 -16.97 13.36
N ASP A 357 1.15 -16.59 12.24
CA ASP A 357 1.29 -17.29 10.97
C ASP A 357 1.97 -16.41 9.91
N GLY A 358 2.90 -16.99 9.16
CA GLY A 358 3.51 -16.29 8.02
C GLY A 358 2.46 -15.95 6.96
N PHE A 359 1.60 -16.92 6.66
CA PHE A 359 0.47 -16.85 5.74
C PHE A 359 -0.70 -17.56 6.41
N ASP A 360 -1.71 -16.82 6.86
CA ASP A 360 -2.96 -17.37 7.39
C ASP A 360 -4.09 -17.16 6.39
N ALA A 361 -4.85 -18.21 6.11
CA ALA A 361 -6.07 -18.10 5.32
C ALA A 361 -7.21 -18.91 5.95
N ASN A 362 -8.29 -18.22 6.31
CA ASN A 362 -9.59 -18.84 6.64
C ASN A 362 -10.27 -19.54 5.41
N GLY A 363 -9.50 -19.80 4.35
CA GLY A 363 -9.89 -20.47 3.13
C GLY A 363 -8.66 -21.04 2.43
N ASN A 364 -8.25 -20.51 1.29
CA ASN A 364 -7.26 -21.18 0.43
C ASN A 364 -5.91 -20.48 0.38
N ILE A 365 -4.86 -21.27 0.14
CA ILE A 365 -3.52 -20.78 -0.22
C ILE A 365 -3.09 -21.39 -1.56
N TYR A 366 -2.80 -20.54 -2.54
CA TYR A 366 -2.30 -20.97 -3.84
C TYR A 366 -0.93 -20.35 -4.12
N ILE A 367 0.10 -21.19 -4.26
CA ILE A 367 1.44 -20.74 -4.61
C ILE A 367 1.75 -21.19 -6.03
N ASN A 368 1.61 -20.27 -6.98
CA ASN A 368 1.77 -20.51 -8.41
C ASN A 368 3.16 -20.12 -8.93
N GLY A 369 3.87 -19.24 -8.22
CA GLY A 369 5.19 -18.75 -8.62
C GLY A 369 5.90 -17.94 -7.54
N GLY A 370 6.95 -17.22 -7.93
CA GLY A 370 7.72 -16.34 -7.05
C GLY A 370 8.74 -17.06 -6.16
N THR A 371 9.33 -16.30 -5.24
CA THR A 371 10.19 -16.79 -4.15
C THR A 371 9.62 -16.30 -2.84
N ILE A 372 9.31 -17.24 -1.94
CA ILE A 372 8.78 -17.00 -0.60
C ILE A 372 9.86 -17.45 0.39
N ASP A 373 10.35 -16.55 1.24
CA ASP A 373 11.31 -16.82 2.31
C ASP A 373 10.68 -16.46 3.66
N VAL A 374 10.27 -17.48 4.42
CA VAL A 374 9.51 -17.32 5.66
C VAL A 374 10.33 -17.81 6.84
N THR A 375 10.58 -16.92 7.78
CA THR A 375 11.10 -17.24 9.11
C THR A 375 9.95 -17.14 10.11
N ALA A 376 9.36 -18.29 10.45
CA ALA A 376 8.18 -18.37 11.31
C ALA A 376 8.11 -19.70 12.10
N GLN A 377 7.40 -19.68 13.23
CA GLN A 377 7.03 -20.91 13.94
C GLN A 377 5.93 -21.67 13.18
N SER A 378 4.96 -20.91 12.67
CA SER A 378 3.96 -21.40 11.73
C SER A 378 4.08 -20.62 10.40
N PRO A 379 4.63 -21.24 9.34
CA PRO A 379 4.78 -20.55 8.06
C PRO A 379 3.47 -20.41 7.29
N PHE A 380 2.56 -21.37 7.44
CA PHE A 380 1.29 -21.45 6.73
C PHE A 380 0.21 -22.03 7.66
N ASP A 381 -0.95 -21.39 7.72
CA ASP A 381 -2.20 -21.95 8.21
C ASP A 381 -3.32 -21.73 7.18
N TYR A 382 -4.17 -22.73 7.01
CA TYR A 382 -5.30 -22.63 6.08
C TYR A 382 -6.45 -23.57 6.41
N ASP A 383 -7.68 -23.07 6.34
CA ASP A 383 -8.90 -23.87 6.62
C ASP A 383 -9.40 -24.69 5.42
N GLY A 384 -9.11 -24.21 4.21
CA GLY A 384 -9.58 -24.75 2.95
C GLY A 384 -8.53 -25.61 2.26
N THR A 385 -8.13 -25.20 1.06
CA THR A 385 -7.18 -25.94 0.23
C THR A 385 -5.87 -25.20 0.09
N ALA A 386 -4.76 -25.93 0.10
CA ALA A 386 -3.47 -25.41 -0.29
C ALA A 386 -2.94 -26.14 -1.53
N GLU A 387 -2.49 -25.38 -2.54
CA GLU A 387 -1.87 -25.93 -3.74
C GLU A 387 -0.53 -25.25 -4.01
N TYR A 388 0.51 -26.07 -4.20
CA TYR A 388 1.82 -25.64 -4.69
C TYR A 388 1.94 -26.02 -6.17
N ASN A 389 1.90 -25.00 -7.04
CA ASN A 389 1.90 -25.13 -8.50
C ASN A 389 3.23 -24.66 -9.13
N GLY A 390 4.05 -23.90 -8.40
CA GLY A 390 5.36 -23.42 -8.87
C GLY A 390 6.05 -22.47 -7.89
N GLY A 391 7.20 -21.95 -8.29
CA GLY A 391 8.02 -21.03 -7.46
C GLY A 391 8.97 -21.73 -6.49
N THR A 392 9.50 -20.98 -5.54
CA THR A 392 10.42 -21.47 -4.49
C THR A 392 9.89 -21.06 -3.13
N ILE A 393 9.75 -22.02 -2.21
CA ILE A 393 9.42 -21.74 -0.80
C ILE A 393 10.62 -22.12 0.05
N ILE A 394 11.07 -21.20 0.89
CA ILE A 394 12.12 -21.39 1.89
C ILE A 394 11.47 -21.15 3.25
N VAL A 395 11.52 -22.15 4.12
CA VAL A 395 11.01 -22.07 5.49
C VAL A 395 12.18 -22.23 6.44
N ASN A 396 12.46 -21.22 7.26
CA ASN A 396 13.53 -21.23 8.26
C ASN A 396 14.90 -21.64 7.67
N GLY A 397 15.17 -21.21 6.42
CA GLY A 397 16.40 -21.49 5.69
C GLY A 397 16.45 -22.83 4.95
N GLU A 398 15.38 -23.63 4.97
CA GLU A 398 15.27 -24.89 4.22
C GLU A 398 14.23 -24.77 3.09
N GLU A 399 14.62 -25.12 1.87
CA GLU A 399 13.70 -25.14 0.72
C GLU A 399 12.71 -26.30 0.83
N THR A 400 11.43 -26.04 0.53
CA THR A 400 10.36 -27.03 0.55
C THR A 400 9.39 -26.81 -0.62
N ASN A 401 8.65 -27.87 -0.98
CA ASN A 401 7.53 -27.82 -1.92
C ASN A 401 6.21 -28.19 -1.23
N GLU A 402 6.20 -28.21 0.11
CA GLU A 402 5.04 -28.51 0.93
C GLU A 402 4.54 -27.22 1.60
N ILE A 403 3.25 -26.93 1.43
CA ILE A 403 2.53 -25.92 2.21
C ILE A 403 1.96 -26.66 3.41
N SER A 404 2.72 -26.69 4.51
CA SER A 404 2.39 -27.49 5.69
C SER A 404 1.40 -26.76 6.59
N ASN A 405 0.22 -27.35 6.80
CA ASN A 405 -0.76 -26.88 7.79
C ASN A 405 -0.41 -27.38 9.20
N GLN A 406 -0.60 -26.55 10.23
CA GLN A 406 -0.35 -26.85 11.64
C GLN A 406 -1.09 -28.09 12.18
N PHE A 407 -2.26 -28.43 11.64
CA PHE A 407 -3.09 -29.51 12.20
C PHE A 407 -2.73 -30.95 11.79
N MET A 408 -1.75 -31.16 10.91
CA MET A 408 -1.42 -32.50 10.40
C MET A 408 -0.12 -33.10 10.97
N GLY A 409 0.52 -32.44 11.93
CA GLY A 409 1.89 -32.73 12.39
C GLY A 409 2.09 -33.28 13.81
N GLY A 410 1.11 -33.96 14.41
CA GLY A 410 1.29 -34.63 15.71
C GLY A 410 1.65 -36.13 15.58
N PRO A 411 2.88 -36.60 15.87
CA PRO A 411 3.24 -38.00 15.68
C PRO A 411 2.74 -38.88 16.85
N GLY A 412 1.71 -39.68 16.59
CA GLY A 412 1.53 -40.99 17.23
C GLY A 412 0.28 -41.19 18.10
N GLY A 413 -0.71 -41.92 17.56
CA GLY A 413 -1.83 -42.40 18.38
C GLY A 413 -2.89 -43.28 17.71
N GLY A 414 -2.74 -43.67 16.45
CA GLY A 414 -3.66 -44.59 15.78
C GLY A 414 -3.49 -46.04 16.24
N GLN A 415 -4.02 -46.41 17.41
CA GLN A 415 -4.28 -47.81 17.76
C GLN A 415 -5.64 -47.92 18.44
N GLY A 416 -6.63 -48.36 17.66
CA GLY A 416 -7.96 -48.66 18.14
C GLY A 416 -7.97 -49.68 19.28
N ARG A 417 -8.84 -49.43 20.26
CA ARG A 417 -9.44 -50.49 21.09
C ARG A 417 -10.93 -50.19 21.31
N PRO A 418 -11.81 -51.17 21.14
CA PRO A 418 -13.25 -50.99 21.30
C PRO A 418 -13.70 -51.18 22.76
N GLY A 419 -14.53 -50.25 23.23
CA GLY A 419 -15.57 -50.51 24.21
C GLY A 419 -15.27 -50.16 25.68
N GLY A 420 -16.20 -49.38 26.27
CA GLY A 420 -16.62 -49.56 27.66
C GLY A 420 -16.70 -48.30 28.53
N GLY A 421 -17.92 -47.87 28.83
CA GLY A 421 -18.30 -47.56 30.21
C GLY A 421 -18.30 -46.09 30.65
N PHE A 422 -19.51 -45.62 30.94
CA PHE A 422 -19.87 -44.47 31.77
C PHE A 422 -19.07 -44.38 33.08
N GLY A 423 -18.80 -43.16 33.54
CA GLY A 423 -18.38 -42.88 34.92
C GLY A 423 -18.11 -41.41 35.21
N ASP A 424 -18.99 -40.79 36.00
CA ASP A 424 -18.84 -39.47 36.62
C ASP A 424 -17.53 -39.32 37.40
N GLY A 425 -16.89 -38.15 37.35
CA GLY A 425 -15.71 -37.86 38.16
C GLY A 425 -15.14 -36.45 38.03
N GLN A 426 -15.68 -35.52 38.81
CA GLN A 426 -14.99 -34.48 39.60
C GLN A 426 -13.66 -33.87 39.06
N PHE A 427 -13.70 -32.60 38.66
CA PHE A 427 -12.52 -31.74 38.49
C PHE A 427 -11.91 -31.31 39.85
N PRO A 428 -10.58 -31.33 40.02
CA PRO A 428 -9.89 -30.46 40.96
C PRO A 428 -9.09 -29.38 40.22
N GLY A 429 -9.33 -28.12 40.60
CA GLY A 429 -8.57 -26.96 40.14
C GLY A 429 -7.15 -26.92 40.71
N GLY A 430 -6.28 -26.20 40.01
CA GLY A 430 -4.92 -25.91 40.44
C GLY A 430 -4.14 -25.18 39.35
N SER A 431 -4.24 -23.86 39.33
CA SER A 431 -3.38 -22.96 38.58
C SER A 431 -1.98 -22.92 39.19
N GLN A 432 -0.95 -23.23 38.40
CA GLN A 432 0.44 -22.96 38.74
C GLN A 432 0.89 -21.68 38.04
N LYS A 433 1.29 -20.66 38.80
CA LYS A 433 2.06 -19.49 38.33
C LYS A 433 3.56 -19.81 38.41
N PRO A 434 4.40 -19.30 37.50
CA PRO A 434 5.85 -19.24 37.70
C PRO A 434 6.23 -18.12 38.67
N ASP A 435 7.15 -18.43 39.57
CA ASP A 435 7.73 -17.54 40.58
C ASP A 435 8.75 -16.57 39.93
N ASN A 436 8.42 -15.29 39.75
CA ASN A 436 9.34 -14.15 39.96
C ASN A 436 8.69 -12.75 39.85
N PHE A 437 7.55 -12.49 40.51
CA PHE A 437 6.97 -11.14 40.56
C PHE A 437 7.20 -10.51 41.94
N ASP A 438 8.07 -9.50 42.01
CA ASP A 438 8.28 -8.69 43.22
C ASP A 438 7.22 -7.58 43.28
N SER A 439 6.26 -7.72 44.18
CA SER A 439 5.10 -6.84 44.29
C SER A 439 5.36 -5.51 45.01
N ASN A 440 6.61 -5.13 45.27
CA ASN A 440 6.94 -3.92 46.05
C ASN A 440 7.49 -2.75 45.21
N ASN A 441 7.33 -2.77 43.88
CA ASN A 441 7.75 -1.66 43.02
C ASN A 441 6.68 -1.27 41.98
N LEU A 442 5.47 -0.94 42.46
CA LEU A 442 4.42 -0.33 41.63
C LEU A 442 4.10 1.05 42.20
N SER A 443 4.08 2.06 41.34
CA SER A 443 3.65 3.42 41.68
C SER A 443 2.15 3.42 42.03
N GLU A 444 1.75 4.32 42.95
CA GLU A 444 0.43 4.36 43.60
C GLU A 444 -0.79 4.66 42.67
N ASP A 445 -0.65 4.57 41.34
CA ASP A 445 -1.71 4.89 40.37
C ASP A 445 -2.15 3.69 39.49
N PHE A 446 -1.87 2.45 39.91
CA PHE A 446 -2.36 1.26 39.18
C PHE A 446 -3.78 0.87 39.62
N ASP A 447 -4.78 1.22 38.81
CA ASP A 447 -6.16 0.75 38.94
C ASP A 447 -6.41 -0.45 37.99
N PRO A 448 -6.50 -1.69 38.51
CA PRO A 448 -6.70 -2.88 37.69
C PRO A 448 -8.11 -2.99 37.06
N ASP A 449 -9.05 -2.13 37.45
CA ASP A 449 -10.44 -2.15 36.97
C ASP A 449 -10.67 -1.23 35.74
N ASN A 450 -9.63 -0.58 35.20
CA ASN A 450 -9.73 0.34 34.06
C ASN A 450 -8.95 -0.14 32.81
N MET A 451 -9.00 -1.44 32.51
CA MET A 451 -8.57 -1.94 31.19
C MET A 451 -9.75 -1.88 30.20
N PRO A 452 -9.53 -1.47 28.94
CA PRO A 452 -10.54 -1.65 27.89
C PRO A 452 -10.80 -3.16 27.76
N ASN A 453 -12.06 -3.55 27.94
CA ASN A 453 -12.46 -4.94 27.77
C ASN A 453 -12.11 -5.40 26.35
N GLY A 454 -11.40 -6.52 26.27
CA GLY A 454 -11.08 -7.21 25.02
C GLY A 454 -12.34 -7.50 24.20
N ARG A 455 -12.14 -7.41 22.89
CA ARG A 455 -13.11 -7.75 21.83
C ARG A 455 -13.61 -9.19 22.03
N PRO A 456 -14.90 -9.49 21.77
CA PRO A 456 -15.39 -10.86 21.80
C PRO A 456 -14.75 -11.67 20.65
N SER A 457 -14.41 -12.92 20.93
CA SER A 457 -14.22 -13.95 19.90
C SER A 457 -15.56 -14.21 19.23
N ASP A 458 -15.71 -13.85 17.96
CA ASP A 458 -16.87 -14.22 17.15
C ASP A 458 -16.62 -15.58 16.45
N GLU A 459 -17.73 -16.30 16.24
CA GLU A 459 -17.86 -17.63 15.62
C GLU A 459 -17.56 -17.66 14.12
#